data_AF-A0AA51P118-F1
#
_entry.id   AF-A0AA51P118-F1
#
_cell.length_a   1.000
_cell.length_b   1.000
_cell.length_c   1.000
_cell.angle_alpha   90.00
_cell.angle_beta   90.00
_cell.angle_gamma   90.00
#
_symmetry.space_group_name_H-M   'P 1'
#
loop_
_entity.id
_entity.type
_entity.pdbx_description
1 polymer ?
#
loop_
_entity_poly.entity_id
_entity_poly.type
_entity_poly.pdbx_seq_one_letter_code
_entity_poly.pdbx_strand_id
1 'polypeptide(L)'
;FSCYVCVHNETNQPVQSVSIKADLQTSLQRVPLTTQNHTPIMLDVDETLSDVIHHEVKDLGTHILVCEVTYMSNYNTLVSFRKFFKFEVMKPLDVKTKFCNVESDDVFLEAQVQNITSGPIILEQVTLEGSQQFSVKSLNEIDDGTSVFGDVTLLQPQESCQYLYCLTPKESISKDIKLMAAAKNIGKFD
;
A
#
# COMPACT_ATOMS: atom_id res chain seq x y z
N PHE A 1 5.91 5.64 1.98
CA PHE A 1 7.35 5.92 2.02
C PHE A 1 7.61 6.99 3.05
N SER A 2 8.82 7.01 3.61
CA SER A 2 9.31 8.10 4.45
C SER A 2 10.58 8.65 3.82
N CYS A 3 10.75 9.97 3.84
CA CYS A 3 12.00 10.60 3.43
C CYS A 3 12.41 11.71 4.40
N TYR A 4 13.71 11.91 4.52
CA TYR A 4 14.31 13.03 5.24
C TYR A 4 14.73 14.09 4.23
N VAL A 5 14.19 15.30 4.35
CA VAL A 5 14.57 16.45 3.53
C VAL A 5 15.38 17.40 4.39
N CYS A 6 16.49 17.90 3.84
CA CYS A 6 17.46 18.69 4.58
C CYS A 6 18.00 19.80 3.66
N VAL A 7 18.04 21.03 4.19
CA VAL A 7 18.66 22.20 3.57
C VAL A 7 19.68 22.75 4.54
N HIS A 8 20.92 22.85 4.09
CA HIS A 8 22.05 23.32 4.87
C HIS A 8 22.55 24.66 4.31
N ASN A 9 22.82 25.62 5.18
CA ASN A 9 23.40 26.89 4.77
C ASN A 9 24.93 26.80 4.68
N GLU A 10 25.44 26.51 3.49
CA GLU A 10 26.88 26.50 3.18
C GLU A 10 27.44 27.88 2.82
N THR A 11 26.66 28.96 2.99
CA THR A 11 27.15 30.31 2.72
C THR A 11 27.87 30.88 3.94
N ASN A 12 28.72 31.88 3.72
CA ASN A 12 29.47 32.53 4.80
C ASN A 12 28.63 33.56 5.59
N GLN A 13 27.31 33.62 5.40
CA GLN A 13 26.40 34.57 6.07
C GLN A 13 25.03 33.94 6.37
N PRO A 14 24.27 34.49 7.33
CA PRO A 14 22.88 34.06 7.54
C PRO A 14 22.01 34.29 6.30
N VAL A 15 21.15 33.32 5.98
CA VAL A 15 20.25 33.35 4.83
C VAL A 15 18.81 33.51 5.33
N GLN A 16 18.09 34.47 4.77
CA GLN A 16 16.74 34.81 5.22
C GLN A 16 15.66 34.14 4.38
N SER A 17 14.46 34.05 4.96
CA SER A 17 13.24 33.59 4.30
C SER A 17 13.36 32.21 3.66
N VAL A 18 14.13 31.31 4.29
CA VAL A 18 14.31 29.94 3.80
C VAL A 18 13.00 29.18 3.99
N SER A 19 12.59 28.48 2.93
CA SER A 19 11.39 27.66 2.90
C SER A 19 11.62 26.43 2.03
N ILE A 20 11.01 25.31 2.43
CA ILE A 20 11.06 24.05 1.71
C ILE A 20 9.63 23.66 1.35
N LYS A 21 9.42 23.37 0.07
CA LYS A 21 8.20 22.78 -0.44
C LYS A 21 8.51 21.42 -1.04
N ALA A 22 7.70 20.43 -0.73
CA ALA A 22 7.79 19.10 -1.33
C ALA A 22 6.49 18.76 -2.08
N ASP A 23 6.62 18.25 -3.30
CA ASP A 23 5.51 17.73 -4.08
C ASP A 23 5.87 16.31 -4.55
N LEU A 24 4.94 15.37 -4.44
CA LEU A 24 5.04 14.06 -5.09
C LEU A 24 4.38 14.14 -6.46
N GLN A 25 5.14 13.91 -7.52
CA GLN A 25 4.61 13.79 -8.88
C GLN A 25 4.51 12.32 -9.27
N THR A 26 3.28 11.90 -9.55
CA THR A 26 2.94 10.57 -10.08
C THR A 26 2.60 10.70 -11.57
N SER A 27 2.29 9.58 -12.24
CA SER A 27 1.76 9.60 -13.62
C SER A 27 0.35 10.19 -13.71
N LEU A 28 -0.42 10.15 -12.63
CA LEU A 28 -1.83 10.56 -12.60
C LEU A 28 -2.02 11.98 -12.08
N GLN A 29 -1.19 12.38 -11.11
CA GLN A 29 -1.41 13.59 -10.32
C GLN A 29 -0.13 14.10 -9.67
N ARG A 30 -0.17 15.37 -9.25
CA ARG A 30 0.82 15.97 -8.34
C ARG A 30 0.16 16.18 -6.97
N VAL A 31 0.76 15.59 -5.95
CA VAL A 31 0.28 15.64 -4.57
C VAL A 31 1.24 16.54 -3.77
N PRO A 32 0.78 17.67 -3.22
CA PRO A 32 1.60 18.45 -2.30
C PRO A 32 1.85 17.64 -1.02
N LEU A 33 3.12 17.48 -0.65
CA LEU A 33 3.50 16.85 0.60
C LEU A 33 3.72 17.97 1.61
N THR A 34 2.76 18.15 2.51
CA THR A 34 2.89 19.12 3.61
C THR A 34 4.07 18.76 4.49
N THR A 35 5.13 19.56 4.41
CA THR A 35 6.02 19.81 5.54
C THR A 35 5.22 20.62 6.57
N GLN A 36 5.55 20.54 7.87
CA GLN A 36 4.87 21.38 8.86
C GLN A 36 4.95 22.85 8.41
N ASN A 37 3.92 23.66 8.69
CA ASN A 37 3.82 25.07 8.27
C ASN A 37 5.02 25.89 8.79
N HIS A 38 6.16 25.81 8.12
CA HIS A 38 7.33 26.58 8.45
C HIS A 38 7.18 27.93 7.77
N THR A 39 6.74 28.91 8.56
CA THR A 39 6.94 30.32 8.25
C THR A 39 8.38 30.53 7.81
N PRO A 40 8.67 31.39 6.81
CA PRO A 40 10.03 31.60 6.32
C PRO A 40 11.03 31.78 7.47
N ILE A 41 12.08 30.96 7.50
CA ILE A 41 13.04 30.89 8.61
C ILE A 41 14.35 31.58 8.19
N MET A 42 15.05 32.18 9.15
CA MET A 42 16.45 32.59 8.95
C MET A 42 17.34 31.42 9.34
N LEU A 43 18.22 30.99 8.44
CA LEU A 43 19.25 29.99 8.72
C LEU A 43 20.59 30.68 8.92
N ASP A 44 21.20 30.52 10.09
CA ASP A 44 22.56 30.97 10.36
C ASP A 44 23.60 30.16 9.56
N VAL A 45 24.86 30.59 9.58
CA VAL A 45 25.97 29.87 8.94
C VAL A 45 26.09 28.48 9.54
N ASP A 46 26.22 27.47 8.67
CA ASP A 46 26.25 26.05 9.03
C ASP A 46 24.97 25.50 9.69
N GLU A 47 23.89 26.29 9.76
CA GLU A 47 22.60 25.81 10.25
C GLU A 47 21.89 24.95 9.20
N THR A 48 20.98 24.09 9.67
CA THR A 48 20.22 23.17 8.85
C THR A 48 18.73 23.27 9.16
N LEU A 49 17.92 23.37 8.10
CA LEU A 49 16.47 23.15 8.15
C LEU A 49 16.16 21.75 7.62
N SER A 50 15.45 20.95 8.40
CA SER A 50 15.10 19.58 7.99
C SER A 50 13.70 19.19 8.40
N ASP A 51 13.10 18.27 7.64
CA ASP A 51 11.82 17.66 7.96
C ASP A 51 11.78 16.19 7.53
N VAL A 52 10.92 15.40 8.18
CA VAL A 52 10.65 14.00 7.82
C VAL A 52 9.24 13.90 7.24
N ILE A 53 9.17 13.62 5.96
CA ILE A 53 7.91 13.48 5.25
C ILE A 53 7.47 12.02 5.28
N HIS A 54 6.24 11.79 5.72
CA HIS A 54 5.58 10.49 5.67
C HIS A 54 4.42 10.56 4.69
N HIS A 55 4.42 9.67 3.70
CA HIS A 55 3.34 9.62 2.72
C HIS A 55 3.03 8.18 2.32
N GLU A 56 1.76 7.80 2.44
CA GLU A 56 1.28 6.51 1.95
C GLU A 56 1.24 6.52 0.42
N VAL A 57 1.92 5.58 -0.22
CA VAL A 57 1.89 5.47 -1.68
C VAL A 57 0.80 4.51 -2.10
N LYS A 58 -0.08 4.97 -2.98
CA LYS A 58 -1.19 4.18 -3.53
C LYS A 58 -0.95 3.78 -4.98
N ASP A 59 -0.32 4.65 -5.75
CA ASP A 59 -0.12 4.45 -7.18
C ASP A 59 1.18 3.67 -7.44
N LEU A 60 1.12 2.68 -8.32
CA LEU A 60 2.31 1.96 -8.81
C LEU A 60 3.00 2.73 -9.94
N GLY A 61 4.27 2.41 -10.18
CA GLY A 61 5.06 2.94 -11.29
C GLY A 61 6.06 4.01 -10.87
N THR A 62 6.43 4.88 -11.80
CA THR A 62 7.43 5.93 -11.57
C THR A 62 6.83 7.11 -10.81
N HIS A 63 7.52 7.50 -9.73
CA HIS A 63 7.24 8.70 -8.95
C HIS A 63 8.45 9.63 -8.95
N ILE A 64 8.21 10.93 -8.79
CA ILE A 64 9.25 11.94 -8.64
C ILE A 64 8.93 12.80 -7.43
N LEU A 65 9.75 12.73 -6.39
CA LEU A 65 9.72 13.71 -5.30
C LEU A 65 10.41 14.99 -5.78
N VAL A 66 9.66 16.08 -5.80
CA VAL A 66 10.14 17.41 -6.16
C VAL A 66 10.31 18.22 -4.89
N CYS A 67 11.54 18.55 -4.53
CA CYS A 67 11.84 19.44 -3.41
C CYS A 67 12.25 20.80 -3.97
N GLU A 68 11.48 21.84 -3.67
CA GLU A 68 11.77 23.22 -4.00
C GLU A 68 12.21 23.95 -2.73
N VAL A 69 13.36 24.60 -2.81
CA VAL A 69 13.89 25.46 -1.76
C VAL A 69 13.83 26.88 -2.26
N THR A 70 13.24 27.77 -1.46
CA THR A 70 13.19 29.21 -1.76
C THR A 70 13.83 29.97 -0.60
N TYR A 71 14.65 30.96 -0.90
CA TYR A 71 15.34 31.82 0.07
C TYR A 71 15.60 33.22 -0.48
N MET A 72 15.90 34.16 0.40
CA MET A 72 16.33 35.52 0.02
C MET A 72 17.85 35.57 -0.07
N SER A 73 18.38 35.98 -1.23
CA SER A 73 19.82 36.17 -1.40
C SER A 73 20.33 37.38 -0.63
N ASN A 74 21.66 37.49 -0.51
CA ASN A 74 22.35 38.67 0.01
C ASN A 74 22.08 39.97 -0.78
N TYR A 75 21.61 39.87 -2.03
CA TYR A 75 21.19 41.03 -2.84
C TYR A 75 19.70 41.35 -2.71
N ASN A 76 19.02 40.76 -1.72
CA ASN A 76 17.58 40.90 -1.50
C ASN A 76 16.75 40.47 -2.73
N THR A 77 17.22 39.42 -3.43
CA THR A 77 16.50 38.78 -4.52
C THR A 77 15.99 37.42 -4.07
N LEU A 78 14.72 37.12 -4.37
CA LEU A 78 14.15 35.81 -4.10
C LEU A 78 14.76 34.79 -5.06
N VAL A 79 15.43 33.79 -4.52
CA VAL A 79 16.04 32.70 -5.27
C VAL A 79 15.30 31.41 -4.95
N SER A 80 15.04 30.59 -5.96
CA SER A 80 14.58 29.23 -5.76
C SER A 80 15.37 28.23 -6.60
N PHE A 81 15.48 27.01 -6.08
CA PHE A 81 16.01 25.87 -6.83
C PHE A 81 15.21 24.62 -6.52
N ARG A 82 15.27 23.65 -7.43
CA ARG A 82 14.56 22.37 -7.29
C ARG A 82 15.50 21.19 -7.40
N LYS A 83 15.23 20.17 -6.60
CA LYS A 83 15.83 18.84 -6.72
C LYS A 83 14.72 17.83 -7.02
N PHE A 84 15.02 16.90 -7.91
CA PHE A 84 14.09 15.87 -8.38
C PHE A 84 14.66 14.51 -8.02
N PHE A 85 13.90 13.72 -7.27
CA PHE A 85 14.29 12.38 -6.86
C PHE A 85 13.29 11.39 -7.46
N LYS A 86 13.73 10.70 -8.52
CA LYS A 86 12.93 9.70 -9.23
C LYS A 86 13.06 8.35 -8.52
N PHE A 87 11.94 7.70 -8.25
CA PHE A 87 11.90 6.35 -7.69
C PHE A 87 10.74 5.54 -8.30
N GLU A 88 10.81 4.23 -8.18
CA GLU A 88 9.81 3.30 -8.72
C GLU A 88 9.09 2.60 -7.58
N VAL A 89 7.76 2.51 -7.69
CA VAL A 89 6.90 1.87 -6.71
C VAL A 89 6.30 0.63 -7.34
N MET A 90 6.74 -0.52 -6.83
CA MET A 90 6.35 -1.83 -7.32
C MET A 90 5.36 -2.49 -6.37
N LYS A 91 4.53 -3.39 -6.91
CA LYS A 91 3.65 -4.23 -6.09
C LYS A 91 4.53 -5.10 -5.17
N PRO A 92 4.29 -5.14 -3.85
CA PRO A 92 5.15 -5.91 -2.94
C PRO A 92 4.85 -7.41 -2.94
N LEU A 93 3.56 -7.76 -3.04
CA LEU A 93 3.08 -9.13 -3.03
C LEU A 93 2.26 -9.40 -4.30
N ASP A 94 2.47 -10.52 -4.96
CA ASP A 94 1.52 -11.01 -5.96
C ASP A 94 0.51 -11.96 -5.30
N VAL A 95 -0.75 -11.87 -5.72
CA VAL A 95 -1.84 -12.68 -5.17
C VAL A 95 -2.59 -13.34 -6.31
N LYS A 96 -2.58 -14.67 -6.32
CA LYS A 96 -3.32 -15.49 -7.29
C LYS A 96 -4.38 -16.29 -6.57
N THR A 97 -5.58 -16.32 -7.12
CA THR A 97 -6.73 -16.99 -6.53
C THR A 97 -7.23 -18.13 -7.40
N LYS A 98 -7.64 -19.22 -6.76
CA LYS A 98 -8.25 -20.38 -7.40
C LYS A 98 -9.50 -20.78 -6.63
N PHE A 99 -10.62 -20.83 -7.33
CA PHE A 99 -11.90 -21.28 -6.77
C PHE A 99 -12.13 -22.75 -7.08
N CYS A 100 -12.54 -23.50 -6.06
CA CYS A 100 -12.94 -24.89 -6.16
C CYS A 100 -14.39 -25.02 -5.70
N ASN A 101 -15.28 -25.31 -6.65
CA ASN A 101 -16.67 -25.64 -6.35
C ASN A 101 -16.73 -27.13 -6.02
N VAL A 102 -17.34 -27.46 -4.89
CA VAL A 102 -17.61 -28.85 -4.51
C VAL A 102 -19.10 -29.11 -4.67
N GLU A 103 -19.56 -30.35 -4.52
CA GLU A 103 -20.97 -30.71 -4.67
C GLU A 103 -21.90 -30.03 -3.63
N SER A 104 -21.30 -29.47 -2.57
CA SER A 104 -21.98 -28.62 -1.57
C SER A 104 -22.21 -27.19 -2.07
N ASP A 105 -23.08 -26.44 -1.37
CA ASP A 105 -23.26 -24.99 -1.57
C ASP A 105 -22.00 -24.16 -1.20
N ASP A 106 -21.01 -24.76 -0.54
CA ASP A 106 -19.75 -24.12 -0.14
C ASP A 106 -18.75 -24.01 -1.31
N VAL A 107 -18.00 -22.90 -1.32
CA VAL A 107 -16.94 -22.63 -2.29
C VAL A 107 -15.61 -22.53 -1.56
N PHE A 108 -14.59 -23.25 -2.02
CA PHE A 108 -13.24 -23.15 -1.47
C PHE A 108 -12.40 -22.19 -2.31
N LEU A 109 -11.65 -21.32 -1.64
CA LEU A 109 -10.72 -20.38 -2.24
C LEU A 109 -9.30 -20.68 -1.77
N GLU A 110 -8.41 -21.01 -2.70
CA GLU A 110 -6.97 -20.99 -2.49
C GLU A 110 -6.42 -19.63 -2.94
N ALA A 111 -5.73 -18.93 -2.03
CA ALA A 111 -5.02 -17.70 -2.31
C ALA A 111 -3.51 -17.94 -2.16
N GLN A 112 -2.79 -17.91 -3.28
CA GLN A 112 -1.33 -17.93 -3.28
C GLN A 112 -0.81 -16.50 -3.14
N VAL A 113 -0.07 -16.24 -2.07
CA VAL A 113 0.63 -14.97 -1.82
C VAL A 113 2.11 -15.17 -2.11
N GLN A 114 2.68 -14.38 -3.02
CA GLN A 114 4.08 -14.46 -3.43
C GLN A 114 4.82 -13.15 -3.14
N ASN A 115 6.01 -13.22 -2.55
CA ASN A 115 6.90 -12.07 -2.45
C ASN A 115 7.57 -11.79 -3.80
N ILE A 116 7.28 -10.66 -4.41
CA ILE A 116 7.86 -10.23 -5.69
C ILE A 116 8.87 -9.10 -5.54
N THR A 117 9.22 -8.73 -4.30
CA THR A 117 10.28 -7.77 -4.01
C THR A 117 11.66 -8.43 -4.04
N SER A 118 12.71 -7.60 -3.97
CA SER A 118 14.09 -8.05 -3.87
C SER A 118 14.53 -8.40 -2.45
N GLY A 119 13.72 -8.11 -1.43
CA GLY A 119 14.02 -8.36 -0.02
C GLY A 119 13.01 -9.31 0.63
N PRO A 120 13.30 -9.85 1.81
CA PRO A 120 12.36 -10.68 2.54
C PRO A 120 11.18 -9.85 3.08
N ILE A 121 10.00 -10.48 3.19
CA ILE A 121 8.81 -9.90 3.81
C ILE A 121 8.37 -10.79 4.97
N ILE A 122 8.06 -10.19 6.11
CA ILE A 122 7.42 -10.88 7.23
C ILE A 122 5.91 -10.64 7.11
N LEU A 123 5.15 -11.71 7.01
CA LEU A 123 3.69 -11.68 7.11
C LEU A 123 3.29 -12.03 8.53
N GLU A 124 2.66 -11.07 9.21
CA GLU A 124 2.10 -11.27 10.55
C GLU A 124 0.69 -11.86 10.48
N GLN A 125 -0.11 -11.44 9.50
CA GLN A 125 -1.48 -11.90 9.35
C GLN A 125 -1.93 -11.85 7.89
N VAL A 126 -2.61 -12.91 7.45
CA VAL A 126 -3.27 -12.97 6.15
C VAL A 126 -4.72 -13.37 6.37
N THR A 127 -5.64 -12.48 6.01
CA THR A 127 -7.08 -12.69 6.18
C THR A 127 -7.82 -12.38 4.88
N LEU A 128 -8.85 -13.17 4.60
CA LEU A 128 -9.80 -12.87 3.55
C LEU A 128 -11.04 -12.23 4.16
N GLU A 129 -11.34 -10.99 3.76
CA GLU A 129 -12.56 -10.32 4.17
C GLU A 129 -13.78 -10.87 3.41
N GLY A 130 -14.78 -11.32 4.16
CA GLY A 130 -16.04 -11.79 3.60
C GLY A 130 -16.89 -10.64 3.07
N SER A 131 -17.60 -10.89 1.97
CA SER A 131 -18.53 -9.93 1.41
C SER A 131 -19.86 -9.90 2.19
N GLN A 132 -20.79 -9.04 1.76
CA GLN A 132 -22.14 -9.06 2.32
C GLN A 132 -22.83 -10.40 2.04
N GLN A 133 -22.44 -11.09 0.97
CA GLN A 133 -23.06 -12.30 0.46
C GLN A 133 -22.54 -13.60 1.07
N PHE A 134 -21.27 -13.64 1.46
CA PHE A 134 -20.60 -14.86 1.93
C PHE A 134 -20.00 -14.66 3.31
N SER A 135 -20.07 -15.69 4.16
CA SER A 135 -19.21 -15.82 5.34
C SER A 135 -17.92 -16.53 4.94
N VAL A 136 -16.79 -16.09 5.49
CA VAL A 136 -15.48 -16.66 5.24
C VAL A 136 -14.99 -17.37 6.50
N LYS A 137 -14.50 -18.60 6.34
CA LYS A 137 -13.77 -19.34 7.37
C LYS A 137 -12.35 -19.62 6.87
N SER A 138 -11.34 -19.23 7.65
CA SER A 138 -9.95 -19.62 7.42
C SER A 138 -9.79 -21.12 7.67
N LEU A 139 -9.06 -21.81 6.80
CA LEU A 139 -8.68 -23.22 6.96
C LEU A 139 -7.16 -23.37 7.18
N ASN A 140 -6.53 -22.31 7.65
CA ASN A 140 -5.08 -22.22 7.86
C ASN A 140 -4.68 -22.45 9.33
N GLU A 141 -5.56 -23.07 10.12
CA GLU A 141 -5.38 -23.34 11.54
C GLU A 141 -5.55 -24.83 11.81
N ILE A 142 -4.77 -25.36 12.76
CA ILE A 142 -4.98 -26.70 13.31
C ILE A 142 -6.07 -26.67 14.40
N ASP A 143 -6.49 -27.85 14.89
CA ASP A 143 -7.64 -27.98 15.80
C ASP A 143 -7.56 -27.18 17.11
N ASP A 144 -6.35 -26.81 17.55
CA ASP A 144 -6.12 -25.99 18.74
C ASP A 144 -6.18 -24.46 18.46
N GLY A 145 -6.44 -24.06 17.21
CA GLY A 145 -6.50 -22.67 16.77
C GLY A 145 -5.14 -22.09 16.37
N THR A 146 -4.06 -22.87 16.41
CA THR A 146 -2.72 -22.40 15.99
C THR A 146 -2.63 -22.36 14.47
N SER A 147 -2.03 -21.29 13.93
CA SER A 147 -1.73 -21.15 12.51
C SER A 147 -0.78 -22.25 12.03
N VAL A 148 -1.07 -22.85 10.86
CA VAL A 148 -0.16 -23.80 10.19
C VAL A 148 1.16 -23.16 9.75
N PHE A 149 1.22 -21.83 9.76
CA PHE A 149 2.41 -21.04 9.41
C PHE A 149 3.20 -20.56 10.65
N GLY A 150 2.78 -20.94 11.85
CA GLY A 150 3.33 -20.40 13.10
C GLY A 150 2.95 -18.93 13.34
N ASP A 151 3.69 -18.25 14.21
CA ASP A 151 3.40 -16.87 14.62
C ASP A 151 3.68 -15.85 13.51
N VAL A 152 4.70 -16.10 12.68
CA VAL A 152 5.12 -15.23 11.58
C VAL A 152 5.57 -16.05 10.39
N THR A 153 5.20 -15.61 9.19
CA THR A 153 5.66 -16.22 7.94
C THR A 153 6.71 -15.34 7.29
N LEU A 154 7.94 -15.82 7.18
CA LEU A 154 9.00 -15.16 6.44
C LEU A 154 8.97 -15.61 4.98
N LEU A 155 8.62 -14.70 4.06
CA LEU A 155 8.69 -14.93 2.62
C LEU A 155 10.00 -14.37 2.05
N GLN A 156 10.90 -15.23 1.61
CA GLN A 156 12.06 -14.81 0.82
C GLN A 156 11.61 -14.29 -0.56
N PRO A 157 12.48 -13.54 -1.28
CA PRO A 157 12.20 -13.15 -2.66
C PRO A 157 11.77 -14.36 -3.50
N GLN A 158 10.66 -14.20 -4.24
CA GLN A 158 10.01 -15.21 -5.09
C GLN A 158 9.33 -16.37 -4.37
N GLU A 159 9.45 -16.51 -3.05
CA GLU A 159 8.70 -17.52 -2.30
C GLU A 159 7.22 -17.20 -2.25
N SER A 160 6.42 -18.26 -2.11
CA SER A 160 4.97 -18.14 -1.99
C SER A 160 4.40 -19.08 -0.94
N CYS A 161 3.29 -18.68 -0.34
CA CYS A 161 2.49 -19.49 0.56
C CYS A 161 1.04 -19.54 0.06
N GLN A 162 0.39 -20.70 0.22
CA GLN A 162 -1.01 -20.90 -0.14
C GLN A 162 -1.88 -20.86 1.10
N TYR A 163 -2.87 -19.97 1.09
CA TYR A 163 -3.87 -19.84 2.13
C TYR A 163 -5.21 -20.39 1.64
N LEU A 164 -5.86 -21.22 2.43
CA LEU A 164 -7.13 -21.84 2.08
C LEU A 164 -8.28 -21.25 2.90
N TYR A 165 -9.40 -20.98 2.23
CA TYR A 165 -10.60 -20.42 2.82
C TYR A 165 -11.83 -21.18 2.36
N CYS A 166 -12.80 -21.36 3.25
CA CYS A 166 -14.16 -21.82 2.92
C CYS A 166 -15.11 -20.63 2.91
N LEU A 167 -15.83 -20.45 1.81
CA LEU A 167 -16.85 -19.43 1.62
C LEU A 167 -18.22 -20.09 1.63
N THR A 168 -19.03 -19.73 2.62
CA THR A 168 -20.40 -20.23 2.76
C THR A 168 -21.38 -19.11 2.41
N PRO A 169 -22.34 -19.34 1.49
CA PRO A 169 -23.39 -18.36 1.19
C PRO A 169 -24.22 -18.07 2.43
N LYS A 170 -24.48 -16.80 2.72
CA LYS A 170 -25.43 -16.44 3.79
C LYS A 170 -26.86 -16.82 3.40
N GLU A 171 -27.73 -17.02 4.39
CA GLU A 171 -29.09 -17.56 4.18
C GLU A 171 -29.92 -16.84 3.12
N SER A 172 -29.79 -15.50 3.04
CA SER A 172 -30.50 -14.68 2.06
C SER A 172 -30.22 -15.14 0.63
N ILE A 173 -28.97 -15.49 0.33
CA ILE A 173 -28.51 -15.89 -1.00
C ILE A 173 -28.63 -17.39 -1.22
N SER A 174 -28.46 -18.20 -0.16
CA SER A 174 -28.68 -19.64 -0.26
C SER A 174 -30.13 -19.95 -0.72
N LYS A 175 -31.11 -19.18 -0.23
CA LYS A 175 -32.51 -19.28 -0.68
C LYS A 175 -32.66 -18.94 -2.16
N ASP A 176 -32.07 -17.84 -2.60
CA ASP A 176 -32.12 -17.39 -4.00
C ASP A 176 -31.43 -18.38 -4.96
N ILE A 177 -30.26 -18.93 -4.57
CA ILE A 177 -29.56 -19.96 -5.34
C ILE A 177 -30.42 -21.21 -5.48
N LYS A 178 -31.07 -21.66 -4.40
CA LYS A 178 -31.97 -22.82 -4.40
C LYS A 178 -33.23 -22.58 -5.23
N LEU A 179 -33.83 -21.40 -5.14
CA LEU A 179 -34.97 -20.98 -5.96
C LEU A 179 -34.59 -20.96 -7.45
N MET A 180 -33.43 -20.41 -7.81
CA MET A 180 -32.91 -20.39 -9.18
C MET A 180 -32.61 -21.80 -9.71
N ALA A 181 -32.01 -22.67 -8.89
CA ALA A 181 -31.74 -24.06 -9.25
C ALA A 181 -33.05 -24.86 -9.44
N ALA A 182 -34.04 -24.66 -8.56
CA ALA A 182 -35.37 -25.26 -8.70
C ALA A 182 -36.08 -24.78 -9.96
N ALA A 183 -36.02 -23.47 -10.28
CA ALA A 183 -36.61 -22.92 -11.50
C ALA A 183 -35.99 -23.49 -12.79
N LYS A 184 -34.68 -23.79 -12.78
CA LYS A 184 -33.99 -24.45 -13.92
C LYS A 184 -34.42 -25.91 -14.13
N ASN A 185 -34.99 -26.55 -13.11
CA ASN A 185 -35.43 -27.95 -13.17
C ASN A 185 -36.93 -28.11 -13.54
N ILE A 186 -37.69 -27.02 -13.76
CA ILE A 186 -39.13 -27.03 -14.09
C ILE A 186 -39.41 -27.28 -15.59
N GLY A 187 -38.62 -28.12 -16.26
CA GLY A 187 -38.80 -28.30 -17.72
C GLY A 187 -38.26 -29.60 -18.32
N LYS A 188 -39.04 -30.68 -18.20
CA LYS A 188 -39.23 -31.63 -19.29
C LYS A 188 -40.72 -31.79 -19.52
N PHE A 189 -41.21 -31.29 -20.66
CA PHE A 189 -42.46 -31.75 -21.23
C PHE A 189 -42.14 -33.02 -22.02
N ASP A 190 -42.81 -34.13 -21.69
CA ASP A 190 -42.91 -35.31 -22.57
C ASP A 190 -43.72 -34.98 -23.83
#